data_AF-A0A1W6AII3-F1
#
_entry.id   AF-A0A1W6AII3-F1
#
_cell.length_a   1.000
_cell.length_b   1.000
_cell.length_c   1.000
_cell.angle_alpha   90.00
_cell.angle_beta   90.00
_cell.angle_gamma   90.00
#
_symmetry.space_group_name_H-M   'P 1'
#
loop_
_entity.id
_entity.type
_entity.pdbx_description
1 polymer ?
#
loop_
_entity_poly.entity_id
_entity_poly.type
_entity_poly.pdbx_seq_one_letter_code
_entity_poly.pdbx_strand_id
1 'polypeptide(L)'
;MSLLQQRFEERREYIFNRLKQPQYVDRSIETVRQAQMEIKNTVRAIKDLFLLDGTTNPCLPDVAQFSLQHIIQSESFENIKKLIPSSIRKLTDEERAKILDETLSVVNQIMNLERTVFIMMFNSKEQILMDFYKKKRRSQTELHFDVADKEGFDQKFYQIRIEELRNDIRVVAFKKFCSNEPTPDDLESFKERYKTVILPKVQEIVSLIEPSLIGLDVFLNPVIEYGTNQITLDEMVKQLSENLSLLHKLSKTEYCPTVEMTVKEYAFLEAMNDSKKVQELQRSK
;
A
#
# COMPACT_ATOMS: atom_id res chain seq x y z
N MET A 1 -12.19 10.27 5.58
CA MET A 1 -10.78 9.90 5.81
C MET A 1 -10.05 10.04 4.48
N SER A 2 -8.83 10.58 4.41
CA SER A 2 -8.16 10.69 3.10
C SER A 2 -7.78 9.32 2.56
N LEU A 3 -7.85 9.11 1.24
CA LEU A 3 -7.46 7.83 0.61
C LEU A 3 -6.02 7.42 0.93
N LEU A 4 -5.11 8.40 1.02
CA LEU A 4 -3.73 8.16 1.48
C LEU A 4 -3.67 7.59 2.90
N GLN A 5 -4.53 8.08 3.80
CA GLN A 5 -4.57 7.61 5.18
C GLN A 5 -5.11 6.18 5.25
N GLN A 6 -6.22 5.93 4.56
CA GLN A 6 -6.81 4.60 4.46
C GLN A 6 -5.78 3.60 3.92
N ARG A 7 -5.04 3.97 2.87
CA ARG A 7 -4.00 3.13 2.28
C ARG A 7 -2.91 2.72 3.29
N PHE A 8 -2.43 3.67 4.08
CA PHE A 8 -1.44 3.39 5.12
C PHE A 8 -2.01 2.55 6.27
N GLU A 9 -3.27 2.75 6.63
CA GLU A 9 -3.96 1.94 7.65
C GLU A 9 -4.15 0.48 7.19
N GLU A 10 -4.67 0.27 5.97
CA GLU A 10 -4.82 -1.07 5.35
C GLU A 10 -3.49 -1.81 5.28
N ARG A 11 -2.41 -1.08 4.97
CA ARG A 11 -1.07 -1.65 4.89
C ARG A 11 -0.55 -2.13 6.25
N ARG A 12 -0.71 -1.30 7.28
CA ARG A 12 -0.35 -1.71 8.66
C ARG A 12 -1.21 -2.86 9.12
N GLU A 13 -2.51 -2.85 8.83
CA GLU A 13 -3.41 -3.94 9.16
C GLU A 13 -2.97 -5.26 8.52
N TYR A 14 -2.59 -5.26 7.24
CA TYR A 14 -2.04 -6.44 6.58
C TYR A 14 -0.81 -7.00 7.32
N ILE A 15 0.16 -6.13 7.64
CA ILE A 15 1.39 -6.53 8.33
C ILE A 15 1.04 -7.13 9.69
N PHE A 16 0.24 -6.45 10.50
CA PHE A 16 -0.13 -6.90 11.83
C PHE A 16 -0.95 -8.20 11.81
N ASN A 17 -1.84 -8.38 10.83
CA ASN A 17 -2.58 -9.63 10.67
C ASN A 17 -1.67 -10.82 10.31
N ARG A 18 -0.64 -10.60 9.48
CA ARG A 18 0.36 -11.64 9.18
C ARG A 18 1.14 -12.04 10.43
N LEU A 19 1.54 -11.07 11.26
CA LEU A 19 2.29 -11.29 12.50
C LEU A 19 1.50 -12.07 13.56
N LYS A 20 0.19 -12.26 13.39
CA LYS A 20 -0.62 -13.12 14.26
C LYS A 20 -0.35 -14.60 14.02
N GLN A 21 0.21 -15.02 12.88
CA GLN A 21 0.45 -16.44 12.62
C GLN A 21 1.60 -16.99 13.47
N PRO A 22 1.54 -18.26 13.93
CA PRO A 22 2.52 -18.84 14.86
C PRO A 22 3.98 -18.77 14.39
N GLN A 23 4.21 -18.89 13.08
CA GLN A 23 5.55 -18.84 12.47
C GLN A 23 6.22 -17.46 12.52
N TYR A 24 5.50 -16.40 12.92
CA TYR A 24 6.02 -15.02 12.93
C TYR A 24 6.28 -14.46 14.33
N VAL A 25 6.27 -15.26 15.39
CA VAL A 25 6.45 -14.80 16.78
C VAL A 25 7.62 -13.82 16.95
N ASP A 26 8.80 -14.16 16.42
CA ASP A 26 9.98 -13.30 16.54
C ASP A 26 9.83 -11.96 15.81
N ARG A 27 9.12 -11.96 14.68
CA ARG A 27 8.78 -10.72 13.96
C ARG A 27 7.73 -9.91 14.70
N SER A 28 6.77 -10.55 15.35
CA SER A 28 5.79 -9.87 16.19
C SER A 28 6.50 -9.11 17.32
N ILE A 29 7.52 -9.73 17.93
CA ILE A 29 8.36 -9.10 18.96
C ILE A 29 9.09 -7.88 18.42
N GLU A 30 9.75 -8.00 17.27
CA GLU A 30 10.48 -6.89 16.66
C GLU A 30 9.54 -5.74 16.27
N THR A 31 8.40 -6.06 15.67
CA THR A 31 7.40 -5.07 15.24
C THR A 31 6.84 -4.31 16.44
N VAL A 32 6.52 -4.99 17.55
CA VAL A 32 6.05 -4.33 18.77
C VAL A 32 7.15 -3.44 19.36
N ARG A 33 8.41 -3.87 19.37
CA ARG A 33 9.54 -3.05 19.81
C ARG A 33 9.69 -1.79 18.96
N GLN A 34 9.62 -1.94 17.65
CA GLN A 34 9.63 -0.82 16.71
C GLN A 34 8.44 0.12 16.94
N ALA A 35 7.24 -0.44 17.14
CA ALA A 35 6.03 0.33 17.42
C ALA A 35 6.17 1.18 18.68
N GLN A 36 6.68 0.61 19.77
CA GLN A 36 6.96 1.36 21.00
C GLN A 36 7.95 2.52 20.77
N MET A 37 9.01 2.28 20.00
CA MET A 37 10.01 3.30 19.68
C MET A 37 9.41 4.44 18.86
N GLU A 38 8.69 4.11 17.79
CA GLU A 38 8.07 5.09 16.89
C GLU A 38 6.94 5.87 17.57
N ILE A 39 6.04 5.21 18.32
CA ILE A 39 5.01 5.88 19.13
C ILE A 39 5.65 6.89 20.09
N LYS A 40 6.67 6.45 20.84
CA LYS A 40 7.37 7.32 21.81
C LYS A 40 8.00 8.52 21.11
N ASN A 41 8.62 8.31 19.96
CA ASN A 41 9.17 9.38 19.16
C ASN A 41 8.04 10.30 18.71
N THR A 42 7.04 9.83 17.97
CA THR A 42 5.94 10.65 17.46
C THR A 42 5.26 11.49 18.55
N VAL A 43 4.90 10.90 19.68
CA VAL A 43 4.36 11.63 20.84
C VAL A 43 5.29 12.78 21.27
N ARG A 44 6.60 12.53 21.33
CA ARG A 44 7.58 13.57 21.67
C ARG A 44 7.61 14.69 20.63
N ALA A 45 7.59 14.40 19.33
CA ALA A 45 7.59 15.47 18.33
C ALA A 45 6.34 16.33 18.38
N ILE A 46 5.17 15.70 18.56
CA ILE A 46 3.93 16.46 18.68
C ILE A 46 4.00 17.39 19.90
N LYS A 47 4.50 16.88 21.04
CA LYS A 47 4.75 17.71 22.23
C LYS A 47 5.75 18.84 21.98
N ASP A 48 6.84 18.56 21.27
CA ASP A 48 7.83 19.59 20.94
C ASP A 48 7.24 20.66 20.02
N LEU A 49 6.40 20.27 19.06
CA LEU A 49 5.68 21.18 18.17
C LEU A 49 4.75 22.12 18.95
N PHE A 50 4.07 21.64 20.00
CA PHE A 50 3.30 22.51 20.89
C PHE A 50 4.16 23.60 21.55
N LEU A 51 5.42 23.30 21.85
CA LEU A 51 6.35 24.15 22.61
C LEU A 51 7.26 25.02 21.73
N LEU A 52 7.22 24.86 20.40
CA LEU A 52 8.20 25.46 19.48
C LEU A 52 8.22 26.99 19.46
N ASP A 53 7.07 27.63 19.64
CA ASP A 53 6.96 29.07 19.41
C ASP A 53 7.20 29.89 20.68
N GLY A 54 7.17 29.30 21.89
CA GLY A 54 7.41 30.01 23.16
C GLY A 54 6.53 31.26 23.42
N THR A 55 5.63 31.61 22.51
CA THR A 55 4.72 32.75 22.60
C THR A 55 3.51 32.38 23.44
N THR A 56 2.74 33.37 23.85
CA THR A 56 1.49 33.20 24.62
C THR A 56 0.42 32.34 23.92
N ASN A 57 0.63 31.98 22.64
CA ASN A 57 -0.28 31.11 21.88
C ASN A 57 0.42 29.80 21.47
N PRO A 58 -0.16 28.63 21.75
CA PRO A 58 0.40 27.36 21.35
C PRO A 58 0.49 27.27 19.82
N CYS A 59 1.52 26.58 19.33
CA CYS A 59 1.75 26.46 17.89
C CYS A 59 0.70 25.58 17.19
N LEU A 60 0.07 24.70 17.95
CA LEU A 60 -0.99 23.79 17.52
C LEU A 60 -2.28 24.12 18.27
N PRO A 61 -3.45 23.87 17.66
CA PRO A 61 -4.73 24.11 18.32
C PRO A 61 -4.97 23.15 19.49
N ASP A 62 -5.75 23.58 20.48
CA ASP A 62 -6.09 22.82 21.68
C ASP A 62 -6.67 21.44 21.37
N VAL A 63 -7.39 21.30 20.25
CA VAL A 63 -7.95 20.02 19.81
C VAL A 63 -6.85 18.96 19.58
N ALA A 64 -5.69 19.34 19.05
CA ALA A 64 -4.58 18.41 18.87
C ALA A 64 -3.98 17.99 20.23
N GLN A 65 -3.99 18.89 21.21
CA GLN A 65 -3.49 18.61 22.56
C GLN A 65 -4.45 17.66 23.27
N PHE A 66 -5.75 17.92 23.17
CA PHE A 66 -6.80 17.07 23.70
C PHE A 66 -6.74 15.66 23.10
N SER A 67 -6.63 15.56 21.76
CA SER A 67 -6.46 14.26 21.08
C SER A 67 -5.21 13.52 21.56
N LEU A 68 -4.07 14.21 21.69
CA LEU A 68 -2.86 13.58 22.20
C LEU A 68 -3.05 13.09 23.65
N GLN A 69 -3.64 13.90 24.51
CA GLN A 69 -3.92 13.56 25.90
C GLN A 69 -4.83 12.35 26.02
N HIS A 70 -5.92 12.32 25.26
CA HIS A 70 -6.85 11.19 25.21
C HIS A 70 -6.13 9.89 24.81
N ILE A 71 -5.25 9.93 23.80
CA ILE A 71 -4.48 8.75 23.38
C ILE A 71 -3.51 8.31 24.48
N ILE A 72 -2.69 9.21 25.02
CA ILE A 72 -1.65 8.84 26.00
C ILE A 72 -2.21 8.47 27.39
N GLN A 73 -3.45 8.85 27.69
CA GLN A 73 -4.17 8.45 28.92
C GLN A 73 -4.98 7.17 28.73
N SER A 74 -5.10 6.65 27.50
CA SER A 74 -5.81 5.40 27.25
C SER A 74 -5.10 4.21 27.90
N GLU A 75 -5.90 3.23 28.33
CA GLU A 75 -5.40 1.97 28.89
C GLU A 75 -4.50 1.25 27.87
N SER A 76 -4.92 1.19 26.60
CA SER A 76 -4.15 0.58 25.52
C SER A 76 -2.76 1.21 25.36
N PHE A 77 -2.66 2.55 25.40
CA PHE A 77 -1.36 3.21 25.32
C PHE A 77 -0.44 2.83 26.49
N GLU A 78 -0.96 2.82 27.72
CA GLU A 78 -0.17 2.42 28.89
C GLU A 78 0.21 0.93 28.87
N ASN A 79 -0.67 0.06 28.38
CA ASN A 79 -0.37 -1.36 28.17
C ASN A 79 0.78 -1.54 27.18
N ILE A 80 0.69 -0.90 26.00
CA ILE A 80 1.74 -0.97 24.99
C ILE A 80 3.04 -0.36 25.49
N LYS A 81 3.00 0.74 26.24
CA LYS A 81 4.20 1.38 26.80
C LYS A 81 4.91 0.52 27.85
N LYS A 82 4.17 -0.26 28.66
CA LYS A 82 4.73 -1.11 29.73
C LYS A 82 5.08 -2.51 29.26
N LEU A 83 4.57 -2.94 28.11
CA LEU A 83 4.84 -4.25 27.52
C LEU A 83 6.34 -4.47 27.35
N ILE A 84 6.84 -5.62 27.77
CA ILE A 84 8.21 -6.05 27.51
C ILE A 84 8.15 -6.93 26.25
N PRO A 85 8.64 -6.50 25.07
CA PRO A 85 8.41 -7.23 23.82
C PRO A 85 8.82 -8.70 23.87
N SER A 86 9.90 -9.05 24.58
CA SER A 86 10.37 -10.43 24.72
C SER A 86 9.40 -11.35 25.50
N SER A 87 8.47 -10.80 26.29
CA SER A 87 7.45 -11.61 26.98
C SER A 87 6.42 -12.19 26.03
N ILE A 88 6.25 -11.62 24.82
CA ILE A 88 5.31 -12.10 23.80
C ILE A 88 5.58 -13.55 23.43
N ARG A 89 6.85 -14.00 23.47
CA ARG A 89 7.22 -15.39 23.15
C ARG A 89 6.55 -16.42 24.06
N LYS A 90 6.14 -16.02 25.27
CA LYS A 90 5.52 -16.90 26.27
C LYS A 90 3.99 -16.88 26.25
N LEU A 91 3.40 -16.02 25.42
CA LEU A 91 1.95 -15.85 25.34
C LEU A 91 1.32 -16.90 24.43
N THR A 92 0.03 -17.15 24.63
CA THR A 92 -0.78 -17.89 23.67
C THR A 92 -0.97 -17.10 22.37
N ASP A 93 -1.37 -17.77 21.30
CA ASP A 93 -1.63 -17.10 20.02
C ASP A 93 -2.77 -16.06 20.13
N GLU A 94 -3.79 -16.33 20.94
CA GLU A 94 -4.90 -15.41 21.20
C GLU A 94 -4.44 -14.14 21.95
N GLU A 95 -3.64 -14.31 23.00
CA GLU A 95 -3.06 -13.19 23.76
C GLU A 95 -2.11 -12.36 22.90
N ARG A 96 -1.28 -13.01 22.07
CA ARG A 96 -0.40 -12.32 21.11
C ARG A 96 -1.22 -11.53 20.09
N ALA A 97 -2.28 -12.12 19.53
CA ALA A 97 -3.15 -11.45 18.58
C ALA A 97 -3.78 -10.19 19.18
N LYS A 98 -4.27 -10.27 20.42
CA LYS A 98 -4.83 -9.13 21.15
C LYS A 98 -3.80 -8.00 21.33
N ILE A 99 -2.57 -8.33 21.73
CA ILE A 99 -1.49 -7.33 21.85
C ILE A 99 -1.19 -6.67 20.50
N LEU A 100 -1.15 -7.45 19.41
CA LEU A 100 -0.92 -6.91 18.07
C LEU A 100 -2.06 -5.98 17.64
N ASP A 101 -3.31 -6.31 17.91
CA ASP A 101 -4.47 -5.47 17.60
C ASP A 101 -4.47 -4.17 18.44
N GLU A 102 -4.18 -4.25 19.73
CA GLU A 102 -4.01 -3.07 20.58
C GLU A 102 -2.85 -2.18 20.10
N THR A 103 -1.73 -2.79 19.72
CA THR A 103 -0.57 -2.08 19.18
C THR A 103 -0.94 -1.35 17.89
N LEU A 104 -1.56 -2.03 16.93
CA LEU A 104 -2.00 -1.46 15.66
C LEU A 104 -2.96 -0.28 15.88
N SER A 105 -3.92 -0.43 16.80
CA SER A 105 -4.87 0.63 17.16
C SER A 105 -4.17 1.89 17.65
N VAL A 106 -3.23 1.76 18.62
CA VAL A 106 -2.47 2.90 19.15
C VAL A 106 -1.57 3.53 18.07
N VAL A 107 -0.91 2.71 17.25
CA VAL A 107 -0.10 3.20 16.11
C VAL A 107 -0.94 4.04 15.17
N ASN A 108 -2.11 3.53 14.74
CA ASN A 108 -3.01 4.24 13.84
C ASN A 108 -3.45 5.58 14.44
N GLN A 109 -3.86 5.61 15.71
CA GLN A 109 -4.27 6.85 16.38
C GLN A 109 -3.14 7.90 16.42
N ILE A 110 -1.94 7.48 16.79
CA ILE A 110 -0.78 8.38 16.91
C ILE A 110 -0.31 8.90 15.54
N MET A 111 -0.21 8.03 14.53
CA MET A 111 0.23 8.43 13.18
C MET A 111 -0.80 9.34 12.49
N ASN A 112 -2.09 9.09 12.71
CA ASN A 112 -3.15 9.96 12.20
C ASN A 112 -3.10 11.35 12.83
N LEU A 113 -2.81 11.42 14.13
CA LEU A 113 -2.63 12.70 14.82
C LEU A 113 -1.38 13.42 14.31
N GLU A 114 -0.23 12.73 14.14
CA GLU A 114 0.99 13.32 13.58
C GLU A 114 0.74 13.93 12.21
N ARG A 115 0.05 13.20 11.34
CA ARG A 115 -0.30 13.71 10.01
C ARG A 115 -1.24 14.91 10.07
N THR A 116 -2.25 14.87 10.94
CA THR A 116 -3.18 15.99 11.13
C THR A 116 -2.43 17.24 11.57
N VAL A 117 -1.55 17.09 12.57
CA VAL A 117 -0.65 18.12 13.07
C VAL A 117 0.26 18.66 11.96
N PHE A 118 0.85 17.78 11.16
CA PHE A 118 1.68 18.16 10.01
C PHE A 118 0.90 19.04 9.03
N ILE A 119 -0.30 18.61 8.60
CA ILE A 119 -1.12 19.35 7.63
C ILE A 119 -1.53 20.71 8.19
N MET A 120 -1.97 20.77 9.44
CA MET A 120 -2.33 22.02 10.10
C MET A 120 -1.15 22.99 10.14
N MET A 121 0.03 22.50 10.51
CA MET A 121 1.26 23.29 10.56
C MET A 121 1.74 23.70 9.18
N PHE A 122 1.65 22.82 8.19
CA PHE A 122 2.06 23.10 6.82
C PHE A 122 1.21 24.24 6.25
N ASN A 123 -0.10 24.21 6.49
CA ASN A 123 -1.01 25.24 5.99
C ASN A 123 -0.93 26.58 6.74
N SER A 124 -0.53 26.59 8.01
CA SER A 124 -0.55 27.79 8.85
C SER A 124 0.82 28.38 9.16
N LYS A 125 1.85 27.54 9.26
CA LYS A 125 3.18 27.84 9.80
C LYS A 125 4.27 26.99 9.11
N GLU A 126 4.23 26.89 7.78
CA GLU A 126 5.10 26.02 6.97
C GLU A 126 6.59 26.16 7.33
N GLN A 127 7.10 27.39 7.41
CA GLN A 127 8.53 27.63 7.67
C GLN A 127 8.97 27.07 9.03
N ILE A 128 8.15 27.24 10.08
CA ILE A 128 8.44 26.71 11.42
C ILE A 128 8.46 25.17 11.38
N LEU A 129 7.49 24.57 10.69
CA LEU A 129 7.42 23.12 10.50
C LEU A 129 8.66 22.58 9.78
N MET A 130 9.04 23.20 8.67
CA MET A 130 10.18 22.78 7.86
C MET A 130 11.49 22.96 8.62
N ASP A 131 11.65 24.03 9.39
CA ASP A 131 12.84 24.23 10.22
C ASP A 131 12.91 23.25 11.41
N PHE A 132 11.76 22.88 11.98
CA PHE A 132 11.68 21.80 12.97
C PHE A 132 12.19 20.47 12.39
N TYR A 133 11.71 20.07 11.21
CA TYR A 133 12.14 18.82 10.57
C TYR A 133 13.56 18.87 10.00
N LYS A 134 14.08 20.04 9.60
CA LYS A 134 15.50 20.18 9.23
C LYS A 134 16.42 19.94 10.44
N LYS A 135 16.06 20.48 11.61
CA LYS A 135 16.81 20.31 12.86
C LYS A 135 16.66 18.91 13.45
N LYS A 136 15.48 18.32 13.31
CA LYS A 136 15.19 16.93 13.66
C LYS A 136 15.08 16.10 12.39
N ARG A 137 16.23 15.71 11.81
CA ARG A 137 16.28 14.64 10.81
C ARG A 137 15.66 13.38 11.44
N ARG A 138 14.37 13.20 11.29
CA ARG A 138 13.70 11.96 11.69
C ARG A 138 13.86 10.93 10.60
N SER A 139 14.14 9.71 11.03
CA SER A 139 13.79 8.50 10.28
C SER A 139 12.31 8.58 9.95
N GLN A 140 11.96 8.42 8.68
CA GLN A 140 10.58 8.14 8.29
C GLN A 140 10.07 6.97 9.12
N THR A 141 8.79 6.96 9.49
CA THR A 141 8.20 5.81 10.21
C THR A 141 8.33 4.58 9.33
N GLU A 142 8.97 3.54 9.87
CA GLU A 142 9.19 2.28 9.17
C GLU A 142 8.04 1.30 9.47
N LEU A 143 7.11 1.60 10.39
CA LEU A 143 5.93 0.75 10.68
C LEU A 143 4.98 0.56 9.50
N HIS A 144 5.12 1.37 8.45
CA HIS A 144 4.42 1.16 7.20
C HIS A 144 5.02 0.01 6.38
N PHE A 145 6.27 -0.38 6.65
CA PHE A 145 7.05 -1.32 5.85
C PHE A 145 7.51 -2.47 6.75
N ASP A 146 7.22 -3.72 6.39
CA ASP A 146 7.91 -4.84 7.02
C ASP A 146 9.29 -4.96 6.33
N VAL A 147 10.37 -4.64 7.03
CA VAL A 147 11.74 -4.72 6.51
C VAL A 147 12.08 -6.13 6.01
N ALA A 148 11.39 -7.16 6.51
CA ALA A 148 11.54 -8.53 6.04
C ALA A 148 10.92 -8.78 4.65
N ASP A 149 10.14 -7.84 4.12
CA ASP A 149 9.51 -7.91 2.79
C ASP A 149 10.35 -7.23 1.71
N LYS A 150 11.61 -6.88 2.02
CA LYS A 150 12.60 -6.31 1.08
C LYS A 150 12.83 -7.16 -0.18
N GLU A 151 12.52 -8.46 -0.11
CA GLU A 151 12.69 -9.37 -1.23
C GLU A 151 11.51 -9.36 -2.21
N GLY A 152 10.40 -8.70 -1.86
CA GLY A 152 9.21 -8.66 -2.70
C GLY A 152 8.48 -10.02 -2.77
N PHE A 153 7.61 -10.16 -3.77
CA PHE A 153 6.92 -11.41 -4.08
C PHE A 153 7.81 -12.38 -4.87
N ASP A 154 7.43 -13.67 -4.92
CA ASP A 154 8.17 -14.69 -5.68
C ASP A 154 8.07 -14.46 -7.20
N GLN A 155 8.98 -13.66 -7.75
CA GLN A 155 9.03 -13.34 -9.17
C GLN A 155 9.14 -14.60 -10.04
N LYS A 156 9.91 -15.61 -9.62
CA LYS A 156 10.17 -16.81 -10.44
C LYS A 156 8.89 -17.61 -10.64
N PHE A 157 8.08 -17.74 -9.60
CA PHE A 157 6.80 -18.42 -9.68
C PHE A 157 5.88 -17.79 -10.74
N TYR A 158 5.72 -16.46 -10.74
CA TYR A 158 4.87 -15.78 -11.72
C TYR A 158 5.49 -15.72 -13.12
N GLN A 159 6.81 -15.71 -13.23
CA GLN A 159 7.51 -15.79 -14.50
C GLN A 159 7.21 -17.13 -15.21
N ILE A 160 7.15 -18.25 -14.46
CA ILE A 160 6.78 -19.56 -15.02
C ILE A 160 5.36 -19.51 -15.60
N ARG A 161 4.40 -18.91 -14.88
CA ARG A 161 3.02 -18.77 -15.37
C ARG A 161 2.92 -17.93 -16.65
N ILE A 162 3.74 -16.88 -16.78
CA ILE A 162 3.81 -16.08 -18.01
C ILE A 162 4.31 -16.94 -19.18
N GLU A 163 5.33 -17.77 -18.97
CA GLU A 163 5.83 -18.67 -20.02
C GLU A 163 4.81 -19.75 -20.40
N GLU A 164 4.02 -20.24 -19.44
CA GLU A 164 2.96 -21.23 -19.68
C GLU A 164 1.87 -20.71 -20.64
N LEU A 165 1.66 -19.37 -20.72
CA LEU A 165 0.71 -18.76 -21.66
C LEU A 165 1.00 -19.10 -23.13
N ARG A 166 2.26 -19.41 -23.47
CA ARG A 166 2.65 -19.80 -24.84
C ARG A 166 1.85 -20.99 -25.36
N ASN A 167 1.46 -21.88 -24.46
CA ASN A 167 0.77 -23.13 -24.78
C ASN A 167 -0.68 -23.13 -24.29
N ASP A 168 -1.18 -22.03 -23.71
CA ASP A 168 -2.54 -21.99 -23.18
C ASP A 168 -3.58 -21.84 -24.31
N ILE A 169 -4.57 -22.73 -24.31
CA ILE A 169 -5.62 -22.78 -25.33
C ILE A 169 -6.43 -21.48 -25.40
N ARG A 170 -6.58 -20.73 -24.30
CA ARG A 170 -7.32 -19.47 -24.26
C ARG A 170 -6.61 -18.37 -25.02
N VAL A 171 -5.27 -18.35 -25.00
CA VAL A 171 -4.45 -17.39 -25.77
C VAL A 171 -4.64 -17.62 -27.27
N VAL A 172 -4.63 -18.89 -27.70
CA VAL A 172 -4.87 -19.29 -29.10
C VAL A 172 -6.32 -18.97 -29.51
N ALA A 173 -7.29 -19.31 -28.66
CA ALA A 173 -8.70 -19.04 -28.90
C ALA A 173 -8.98 -17.53 -28.98
N PHE A 174 -8.35 -16.72 -28.14
CA PHE A 174 -8.48 -15.26 -28.15
C PHE A 174 -7.94 -14.66 -29.45
N LYS A 175 -6.78 -15.11 -29.92
CA LYS A 175 -6.22 -14.69 -31.21
C LYS A 175 -7.20 -14.96 -32.36
N LYS A 176 -7.74 -16.17 -32.42
CA LYS A 176 -8.74 -16.55 -33.44
C LYS A 176 -10.02 -15.73 -33.30
N PHE A 177 -10.45 -15.47 -32.07
CA PHE A 177 -11.61 -14.63 -31.78
C PHE A 177 -11.43 -13.22 -32.34
N CYS A 178 -10.32 -12.55 -32.03
CA CYS A 178 -10.02 -11.21 -32.53
C CYS A 178 -9.91 -11.14 -34.06
N SER A 179 -9.33 -12.15 -34.71
CA SER A 179 -9.27 -12.21 -36.19
C SER A 179 -10.64 -12.34 -36.85
N ASN A 180 -11.68 -12.74 -36.12
CA ASN A 180 -13.05 -12.86 -36.62
C ASN A 180 -13.98 -11.75 -36.09
N GLU A 181 -13.46 -10.76 -35.34
CA GLU A 181 -14.31 -9.68 -34.84
C GLU A 181 -14.79 -8.81 -36.00
N PRO A 182 -16.09 -8.46 -36.03
CA PRO A 182 -16.64 -7.61 -37.07
C PRO A 182 -16.03 -6.21 -37.01
N THR A 183 -15.96 -5.55 -38.17
CA THR A 183 -15.62 -4.12 -38.19
C THR A 183 -16.73 -3.35 -37.47
N PRO A 184 -16.40 -2.53 -36.46
CA PRO A 184 -17.40 -1.78 -35.72
C PRO A 184 -18.08 -0.73 -36.60
N ASP A 185 -19.40 -0.60 -36.46
CA ASP A 185 -20.21 0.37 -37.20
C ASP A 185 -19.95 1.81 -36.74
N ASP A 186 -19.66 1.99 -35.45
CA ASP A 186 -19.36 3.28 -34.82
C ASP A 186 -18.50 3.12 -33.56
N LEU A 187 -18.05 4.24 -33.00
CA LEU A 187 -17.18 4.24 -31.82
C LEU A 187 -17.88 3.74 -30.55
N GLU A 188 -19.17 4.02 -30.36
CA GLU A 188 -19.90 3.59 -29.17
C GLU A 188 -20.21 2.10 -29.22
N SER A 189 -20.59 1.56 -30.38
CA SER A 189 -20.73 0.11 -30.57
C SER A 189 -19.41 -0.62 -30.35
N PHE A 190 -18.27 -0.07 -30.80
CA PHE A 190 -16.96 -0.61 -30.46
C PHE A 190 -16.67 -0.60 -28.96
N LYS A 191 -16.90 0.54 -28.27
CA LYS A 191 -16.65 0.66 -26.83
C LYS A 191 -17.46 -0.34 -26.02
N GLU A 192 -18.73 -0.53 -26.37
CA GLU A 192 -19.61 -1.47 -25.70
C GLU A 192 -19.13 -2.91 -25.94
N ARG A 193 -18.80 -3.25 -27.18
CA ARG A 193 -18.23 -4.56 -27.55
C ARG A 193 -16.91 -4.84 -26.84
N TYR A 194 -16.03 -3.85 -26.76
CA TYR A 194 -14.77 -3.95 -26.05
C TYR A 194 -15.00 -4.29 -24.57
N LYS A 195 -15.87 -3.52 -23.89
CA LYS A 195 -16.16 -3.72 -22.46
C LYS A 195 -16.86 -5.03 -22.15
N THR A 196 -17.80 -5.45 -23.00
CA THR A 196 -18.68 -6.60 -22.71
C THR A 196 -18.14 -7.93 -23.22
N VAL A 197 -17.26 -7.93 -24.23
CA VAL A 197 -16.82 -9.16 -24.91
C VAL A 197 -15.31 -9.32 -24.94
N ILE A 198 -14.58 -8.28 -25.35
CA ILE A 198 -13.12 -8.37 -25.55
C ILE A 198 -12.41 -8.35 -24.19
N LEU A 199 -12.68 -7.33 -23.37
CA LEU A 199 -12.03 -7.12 -22.08
C LEU A 199 -12.16 -8.32 -21.13
N PRO A 200 -13.33 -8.97 -20.96
CA PRO A 200 -13.44 -10.15 -20.11
C PRO A 200 -12.53 -11.31 -20.53
N LYS A 201 -12.31 -11.51 -21.84
CA LYS A 201 -11.41 -12.56 -22.37
C LYS A 201 -9.94 -12.23 -22.09
N VAL A 202 -9.58 -10.95 -22.21
CA VAL A 202 -8.23 -10.47 -21.88
C VAL A 202 -7.97 -10.65 -20.39
N GLN A 203 -8.93 -10.24 -19.54
CA GLN A 203 -8.85 -10.40 -18.10
C GLN A 203 -8.76 -11.88 -17.69
N GLU A 204 -9.49 -12.77 -18.38
CA GLU A 204 -9.37 -14.22 -18.16
C GLU A 204 -7.94 -14.71 -18.41
N ILE A 205 -7.30 -14.30 -19.51
CA ILE A 205 -5.91 -14.67 -19.82
C ILE A 205 -4.94 -14.11 -18.75
N VAL A 206 -5.08 -12.83 -18.39
CA VAL A 206 -4.20 -12.20 -17.38
C VAL A 206 -4.38 -12.84 -16.00
N SER A 207 -5.60 -13.27 -15.66
CA SER A 207 -5.88 -13.94 -14.39
C SER A 207 -5.14 -15.26 -14.19
N LEU A 208 -4.64 -15.87 -15.27
CA LEU A 208 -3.83 -17.10 -15.23
C LEU A 208 -2.45 -16.85 -14.65
N ILE A 209 -1.91 -15.65 -14.89
CA ILE A 209 -0.67 -15.21 -14.26
C ILE A 209 -0.96 -15.00 -12.78
N GLU A 210 -1.88 -14.08 -12.48
CA GLU A 210 -2.29 -13.72 -11.13
C GLU A 210 -3.56 -12.86 -11.18
N PRO A 211 -4.66 -13.25 -10.50
CA PRO A 211 -5.94 -12.54 -10.57
C PRO A 211 -5.88 -11.06 -10.21
N SER A 212 -4.98 -10.66 -9.30
CA SER A 212 -4.85 -9.24 -8.94
C SER A 212 -4.34 -8.35 -10.09
N LEU A 213 -3.77 -8.90 -11.17
CA LEU A 213 -3.23 -8.13 -12.30
C LEU A 213 -4.31 -7.63 -13.29
N ILE A 214 -5.55 -8.13 -13.23
CA ILE A 214 -6.59 -7.86 -14.24
C ILE A 214 -7.02 -6.38 -14.32
N GLY A 215 -6.67 -5.58 -13.32
CA GLY A 215 -6.96 -4.15 -13.25
C GLY A 215 -5.83 -3.26 -13.78
N LEU A 216 -4.73 -3.83 -14.25
CA LEU A 216 -3.56 -3.08 -14.69
C LEU A 216 -3.44 -3.11 -16.21
N ASP A 217 -3.59 -1.95 -16.85
CA ASP A 217 -3.49 -1.80 -18.32
C ASP A 217 -2.14 -2.30 -18.86
N VAL A 218 -1.06 -2.13 -18.10
CA VAL A 218 0.28 -2.65 -18.47
C VAL A 218 0.30 -4.18 -18.64
N PHE A 219 -0.62 -4.93 -18.02
CA PHE A 219 -0.76 -6.38 -18.23
C PHE A 219 -1.84 -6.73 -19.26
N LEU A 220 -2.88 -5.90 -19.41
CA LEU A 220 -3.94 -6.11 -20.40
C LEU A 220 -3.47 -5.79 -21.84
N ASN A 221 -2.73 -4.69 -22.01
CA ASN A 221 -2.34 -4.17 -23.32
C ASN A 221 -1.52 -5.15 -24.16
N PRO A 222 -0.50 -5.85 -23.62
CA PRO A 222 0.24 -6.83 -24.40
C PRO A 222 -0.66 -7.95 -24.96
N VAL A 223 -1.64 -8.41 -24.17
CA VAL A 223 -2.59 -9.43 -24.61
C VAL A 223 -3.52 -8.89 -25.70
N ILE A 224 -4.00 -7.64 -25.57
CA ILE A 224 -4.82 -6.97 -26.59
C ILE A 224 -4.03 -6.77 -27.89
N GLU A 225 -2.80 -6.28 -27.82
CA GLU A 225 -1.91 -6.08 -28.96
C GLU A 225 -1.64 -7.41 -29.69
N TYR A 226 -1.44 -8.49 -28.93
CA TYR A 226 -1.33 -9.82 -29.51
C TYR A 226 -2.62 -10.23 -30.20
N GLY A 227 -3.78 -10.10 -29.56
CA GLY A 227 -5.08 -10.41 -30.17
C GLY A 227 -5.31 -9.65 -31.48
N THR A 228 -4.93 -8.37 -31.52
CA THR A 228 -5.13 -7.47 -32.67
C THR A 228 -4.04 -7.54 -33.75
N ASN A 229 -3.14 -8.53 -33.68
CA ASN A 229 -2.02 -8.72 -34.63
C ASN A 229 -1.00 -7.56 -34.66
N GLN A 230 -0.92 -6.75 -33.60
CA GLN A 230 0.11 -5.70 -33.49
C GLN A 230 1.46 -6.26 -33.05
N ILE A 231 1.44 -7.31 -32.24
CA ILE A 231 2.64 -8.02 -31.79
C ILE A 231 2.51 -9.54 -31.94
N THR A 232 3.65 -10.22 -31.95
CA THR A 232 3.77 -11.67 -31.93
C THR A 232 3.54 -12.23 -30.52
N LEU A 233 3.31 -13.55 -30.43
CA LEU A 233 3.17 -14.23 -29.14
C LEU A 233 4.45 -14.10 -28.30
N ASP A 234 5.63 -14.17 -28.93
CA ASP A 234 6.92 -14.02 -28.26
C ASP A 234 7.08 -12.62 -27.66
N GLU A 235 6.68 -11.59 -28.40
CA GLU A 235 6.70 -10.21 -27.93
C GLU A 235 5.72 -9.99 -26.77
N MET A 236 4.52 -10.57 -26.83
CA MET A 236 3.55 -10.51 -25.74
C MET A 236 4.14 -11.08 -24.44
N VAL A 237 4.70 -12.30 -24.51
CA VAL A 237 5.31 -12.97 -23.35
C VAL A 237 6.49 -12.15 -22.81
N LYS A 238 7.32 -11.60 -23.70
CA LYS A 238 8.44 -10.73 -23.31
C LYS A 238 7.97 -9.47 -22.58
N GLN A 239 6.99 -8.74 -23.12
CA GLN A 239 6.46 -7.53 -22.49
C GLN A 239 5.83 -7.82 -21.12
N LEU A 240 5.04 -8.90 -21.00
CA LEU A 240 4.46 -9.32 -19.72
C LEU A 240 5.55 -9.61 -18.68
N SER A 241 6.65 -10.24 -19.10
CA SER A 241 7.80 -10.55 -18.24
C SER A 241 8.56 -9.29 -17.79
N GLU A 242 8.72 -8.33 -18.69
CA GLU A 242 9.31 -7.03 -18.39
C GLU A 242 8.43 -6.25 -17.38
N ASN A 243 7.12 -6.25 -17.58
CA ASN A 243 6.16 -5.61 -16.68
C ASN A 243 6.14 -6.28 -15.30
N LEU A 244 6.18 -7.61 -15.23
CA LEU A 244 6.32 -8.35 -13.96
C LEU A 244 7.64 -7.99 -13.25
N SER A 245 8.73 -7.85 -14.00
CA SER A 245 10.04 -7.48 -13.45
C SER A 245 10.06 -6.06 -12.88
N LEU A 246 9.38 -5.11 -13.54
CA LEU A 246 9.19 -3.76 -13.02
C LEU A 246 8.31 -3.76 -11.76
N LEU A 247 7.20 -4.51 -11.79
CA LEU A 247 6.32 -4.66 -10.63
C LEU A 247 7.08 -5.28 -9.44
N HIS A 248 7.94 -6.26 -9.67
CA HIS A 248 8.79 -6.83 -8.62
C HIS A 248 9.84 -5.85 -8.07
N LYS A 249 10.41 -4.98 -8.91
CA LYS A 249 11.29 -3.90 -8.40
C LYS A 249 10.52 -2.92 -7.52
N LEU A 250 9.29 -2.58 -7.92
CA LEU A 250 8.40 -1.77 -7.08
C LEU A 250 8.11 -2.48 -5.76
N SER A 251 7.82 -3.77 -5.79
CA SER A 251 7.52 -4.53 -4.58
C SER A 251 8.69 -4.54 -3.59
N LYS A 252 9.94 -4.60 -4.06
CA LYS A 252 11.13 -4.45 -3.21
C LYS A 252 11.27 -3.04 -2.63
N THR A 253 11.12 -2.03 -3.49
CA THR A 253 11.28 -0.61 -3.12
C THR A 253 10.24 -0.20 -2.08
N GLU A 254 9.01 -0.65 -2.30
CA GLU A 254 7.87 -0.36 -1.45
C GLU A 254 7.57 -1.48 -0.47
N TYR A 255 8.48 -2.42 -0.22
CA TYR A 255 8.34 -3.54 0.74
C TYR A 255 6.95 -4.22 0.71
N CYS A 256 6.49 -4.58 -0.50
CA CYS A 256 5.25 -5.30 -0.75
C CYS A 256 5.56 -6.81 -0.92
N PRO A 257 5.17 -7.69 0.01
CA PRO A 257 5.47 -9.11 -0.06
C PRO A 257 4.65 -9.89 -1.09
N THR A 258 3.54 -9.35 -1.57
CA THR A 258 2.62 -10.03 -2.49
C THR A 258 2.36 -9.21 -3.73
N VAL A 259 1.97 -9.89 -4.82
CA VAL A 259 1.54 -9.22 -6.05
C VAL A 259 0.35 -8.32 -5.77
N GLU A 260 -0.66 -8.79 -5.03
CA GLU A 260 -1.84 -7.99 -4.70
C GLU A 260 -1.50 -6.67 -4.01
N MET A 261 -0.61 -6.69 -3.01
CA MET A 261 -0.18 -5.47 -2.34
C MET A 261 0.56 -4.54 -3.29
N THR A 262 1.42 -5.11 -4.14
CA THR A 262 2.20 -4.37 -5.12
C THR A 262 1.30 -3.74 -6.19
N VAL A 263 0.26 -4.43 -6.64
CA VAL A 263 -0.74 -3.91 -7.58
C VAL A 263 -1.46 -2.72 -6.96
N LYS A 264 -1.93 -2.86 -5.71
CA LYS A 264 -2.58 -1.75 -5.02
C LYS A 264 -1.64 -0.56 -4.83
N GLU A 265 -0.34 -0.82 -4.65
CA GLU A 265 0.68 0.22 -4.52
C GLU A 265 0.97 0.91 -5.85
N TYR A 266 1.10 0.13 -6.91
CA TYR A 266 1.23 0.63 -8.28
C TYR A 266 0.07 1.56 -8.65
N ALA A 267 -1.17 1.11 -8.40
CA ALA A 267 -2.37 1.91 -8.69
C ALA A 267 -2.42 3.20 -7.85
N PHE A 268 -1.98 3.14 -6.59
CA PHE A 268 -1.88 4.31 -5.72
C PHE A 268 -0.85 5.32 -6.24
N LEU A 269 0.34 4.86 -6.65
CA LEU A 269 1.40 5.71 -7.20
C LEU A 269 1.00 6.32 -8.55
N GLU A 270 0.34 5.55 -9.43
CA GLU A 270 -0.24 6.10 -10.66
C GLU A 270 -1.27 7.20 -10.38
N ALA A 271 -2.16 6.99 -9.40
CA ALA A 271 -3.16 7.99 -9.03
C ALA A 271 -2.54 9.26 -8.44
N MET A 272 -1.39 9.15 -7.78
CA MET A 272 -0.61 10.31 -7.31
C MET A 272 0.06 11.08 -8.45
N ASN A 273 0.48 10.38 -9.51
CA ASN A 273 1.20 10.99 -10.62
C ASN A 273 0.25 11.64 -11.66
N ASP A 274 -1.01 11.22 -11.69
CA ASP A 274 -2.03 11.81 -12.56
C ASP A 274 -2.81 12.94 -11.86
N SER A 275 -2.48 14.19 -12.19
CA SER A 275 -3.08 15.40 -11.60
C SER A 275 -4.62 15.44 -11.63
N LYS A 276 -5.28 14.72 -12.55
CA LYS A 276 -6.75 14.59 -12.60
C LYS A 276 -7.29 13.60 -11.55
N LYS A 277 -6.60 12.48 -11.31
CA LYS A 277 -6.97 11.50 -10.27
C LYS A 277 -6.67 12.00 -8.86
N VAL A 278 -5.64 12.85 -8.69
CA VAL A 278 -5.37 13.56 -7.42
C VAL A 278 -6.57 14.41 -6.97
N GLN A 279 -7.30 15.03 -7.90
CA GLN A 279 -8.51 15.80 -7.55
C GLN A 279 -9.67 14.92 -7.08
N GLU A 280 -9.80 13.69 -7.58
CA GLU A 280 -10.80 12.71 -7.10
C GLU A 280 -10.43 12.18 -5.71
N LEU A 281 -9.14 11.96 -5.44
CA LEU A 281 -8.63 11.58 -4.12
C LEU A 281 -8.81 12.69 -3.06
N GLN A 282 -8.91 13.96 -3.48
CA GLN A 282 -9.15 15.12 -2.61
C GLN A 282 -10.63 15.49 -2.45
N ARG A 283 -11.51 15.03 -3.35
CA ARG A 283 -12.93 15.41 -3.39
C ARG A 283 -13.87 14.49 -2.62
N SER A 284 -13.39 13.41 -2.01
CA SER A 284 -14.17 12.62 -1.05
C SER A 284 -14.32 13.35 0.29
N LYS A 285 -15.18 14.38 0.29
CA LYS A 285 -15.80 14.95 1.49
C LYS A 285 -17.09 14.21 1.81
#